data_AF-A0A0F6SCQ0-F1
#
_entry.id   AF-A0A0F6SCQ0-F1
#
_cell.length_a   1.000
_cell.length_b   1.000
_cell.length_c   1.000
_cell.angle_alpha   90.00
_cell.angle_beta   90.00
_cell.angle_gamma   90.00
#
_symmetry.space_group_name_H-M   'P 1'
#
loop_
_entity.id
_entity.type
_entity.pdbx_description
1 polymer ?
#
loop_
_entity_poly.entity_id
_entity_poly.type
_entity_poly.pdbx_seq_one_letter_code
_entity_poly.pdbx_strand_id
1 'polypeptide(L)'
;MTTYYFALASQNFLLTEEPLEEVFRERINYYQINNKVIDFWLIPNPNFLNNPEMAYFKNLVPNDSIAILSTNPVFINWLKLRIGYVCTGSFEDNLTLTEESLDITIGT
;
A
#
# COMPACT_ATOMS: atom_id res chain seq x y z
N MET A 1 -15.14 -0.49 12.26
CA MET A 1 -14.88 -0.31 10.82
C MET A 1 -13.89 0.82 10.70
N THR A 2 -12.77 0.54 10.05
CA THR A 2 -11.67 1.48 9.82
C THR A 2 -11.62 1.79 8.34
N THR A 3 -11.49 3.07 7.98
CA THR A 3 -11.28 3.46 6.59
C THR A 3 -9.82 3.27 6.22
N TYR A 4 -9.57 2.45 5.20
CA TYR A 4 -8.27 2.27 4.60
C TYR A 4 -8.23 3.01 3.26
N TYR A 5 -7.16 3.75 3.04
CA TYR A 5 -6.82 4.37 1.78
C TYR A 5 -5.74 3.53 1.11
N PHE A 6 -5.78 3.40 -0.20
CA PHE A 6 -4.81 2.59 -0.93
C PHE A 6 -4.21 3.33 -2.12
N ALA A 7 -2.94 3.01 -2.40
CA ALA A 7 -2.31 3.21 -3.69
C ALA A 7 -1.97 1.83 -4.28
N LEU A 8 -2.47 1.53 -5.48
CA LEU A 8 -2.40 0.23 -6.14
C LEU A 8 -1.67 0.37 -7.48
N ALA A 9 -0.66 -0.47 -7.70
CA ALA A 9 0.03 -0.60 -8.98
C ALA A 9 0.65 -1.99 -9.14
N SER A 10 1.27 -2.22 -10.30
CA SER A 10 2.01 -3.47 -10.54
C SER A 10 3.19 -3.59 -9.57
N GLN A 11 3.54 -4.83 -9.22
CA GLN A 11 4.71 -5.12 -8.42
C GLN A 11 6.00 -4.58 -9.06
N ASN A 12 6.16 -4.75 -10.38
CA ASN A 12 7.32 -4.26 -11.12
C ASN A 12 7.49 -2.74 -10.99
N PHE A 13 6.38 -2.00 -11.11
CA PHE A 13 6.41 -0.55 -11.00
C PHE A 13 6.81 -0.11 -9.58
N LEU A 14 6.19 -0.68 -8.54
CA LEU A 14 6.40 -0.27 -7.16
C LEU A 14 7.75 -0.71 -6.56
N LEU A 15 8.29 -1.86 -6.99
CA LEU A 15 9.52 -2.42 -6.41
C LEU A 15 10.77 -2.27 -7.28
N THR A 16 10.63 -2.10 -8.60
CA THR A 16 11.77 -2.09 -9.52
C THR A 16 11.94 -0.75 -10.23
N GLU A 17 10.86 -0.14 -10.69
CA GLU A 17 10.93 1.13 -11.44
C GLU A 17 11.02 2.34 -10.50
N GLU A 18 10.32 2.32 -9.37
CA GLU A 18 10.31 3.42 -8.39
C GLU A 18 11.15 3.10 -7.14
N PRO A 19 12.02 4.01 -6.68
CA PRO A 19 12.85 3.82 -5.49
C PRO A 19 12.06 4.08 -4.19
N LEU A 20 11.03 3.28 -3.93
CA LEU A 20 10.16 3.43 -2.75
C LEU A 20 10.71 2.77 -1.49
N GLU A 21 11.65 1.82 -1.63
CA GLU A 21 12.27 1.13 -0.50
C GLU A 21 12.83 2.12 0.54
N GLU A 22 13.63 3.08 0.08
CA GLU A 22 14.24 4.11 0.92
C GLU A 22 13.18 4.98 1.61
N VAL A 23 12.11 5.35 0.89
CA VAL A 23 11.00 6.14 1.44
C VAL A 23 10.33 5.38 2.58
N PHE A 24 10.06 4.09 2.41
CA PHE A 24 9.42 3.28 3.44
C PHE A 24 10.35 3.03 4.61
N ARG A 25 11.63 2.73 4.35
CA ARG A 25 12.67 2.55 5.39
C ARG A 25 12.78 3.78 6.28
N GLU A 26 12.93 4.97 5.70
CA GLU A 26 13.03 6.22 6.45
C GLU A 26 11.71 6.57 7.15
N ARG A 27 10.56 6.24 6.56
CA ARG A 27 9.27 6.40 7.22
C ARG A 27 9.13 5.48 8.44
N ILE A 28 9.50 4.21 8.33
CA ILE A 28 9.49 3.27 9.48
C ILE A 28 10.40 3.80 10.59
N ASN A 29 11.63 4.21 10.26
CA ASN A 29 12.57 4.81 11.21
C ASN A 29 11.97 6.04 11.89
N TYR A 30 11.33 6.93 11.12
CA TYR A 30 10.64 8.09 11.67
C TYR A 30 9.53 7.69 12.65
N TYR A 31 8.74 6.67 12.35
CA TYR A 31 7.67 6.20 13.25
C TYR A 31 8.25 5.66 14.55
N GLN A 32 9.30 4.83 14.46
CA GLN A 32 10.00 4.27 15.62
C GLN A 32 10.62 5.34 16.51
N ILE A 33 11.39 6.27 15.95
CA ILE A 33 12.07 7.35 16.68
C ILE A 33 11.06 8.26 17.40
N ASN A 34 9.86 8.43 16.83
CA ASN A 34 8.82 9.30 17.39
C ASN A 34 7.75 8.55 18.19
N ASN A 35 7.94 7.26 18.52
CA ASN A 35 6.95 6.42 19.20
C ASN A 35 5.55 6.47 18.55
N LYS A 36 5.50 6.49 17.22
CA LYS A 36 4.25 6.46 16.45
C LYS A 36 3.91 5.02 16.06
N VAL A 37 2.64 4.67 16.20
CA VAL A 37 2.10 3.39 15.70
C VAL A 37 2.10 3.42 14.18
N ILE A 38 2.59 2.35 13.54
CA ILE A 38 2.60 2.24 12.09
C ILE A 38 1.16 2.20 11.57
N ASP A 39 0.89 3.05 10.59
CA ASP A 39 -0.42 3.27 9.99
C ASP A 39 -0.44 3.00 8.48
N PHE A 40 0.58 2.30 7.97
CA PHE A 40 0.71 1.95 6.56
C PHE A 40 1.35 0.57 6.38
N TRP A 41 1.04 -0.10 5.27
CA TRP A 41 1.45 -1.48 4.97
C TRP A 41 1.59 -1.71 3.47
N LEU A 42 2.41 -2.70 3.07
CA LEU A 42 2.57 -3.09 1.67
C LEU A 42 2.00 -4.50 1.49
N ILE A 43 0.90 -4.59 0.76
CA ILE A 43 0.14 -5.82 0.60
C ILE A 43 0.32 -6.35 -0.83
N PRO A 44 1.14 -7.41 -1.04
CA PRO A 44 1.21 -8.08 -2.32
C PRO A 44 -0.07 -8.88 -2.57
N ASN A 45 -0.50 -8.93 -3.84
CA ASN A 45 -1.70 -9.64 -4.29
C ASN A 45 -2.92 -9.40 -3.39
N PRO A 46 -3.35 -8.13 -3.23
CA PRO A 46 -4.30 -7.74 -2.20
C PRO A 46 -5.67 -8.41 -2.38
N ASN A 47 -6.05 -9.24 -1.41
CA ASN A 47 -7.32 -9.99 -1.42
C ASN A 47 -8.57 -9.10 -1.50
N PHE A 48 -8.51 -7.85 -1.01
CA PHE A 48 -9.64 -6.92 -1.07
C PHE A 48 -10.05 -6.59 -2.51
N LEU A 49 -9.16 -6.77 -3.51
CA LEU A 49 -9.52 -6.61 -4.93
C LEU A 49 -10.54 -7.63 -5.41
N ASN A 50 -10.75 -8.73 -4.68
CA ASN A 50 -11.77 -9.71 -5.01
C ASN A 50 -13.18 -9.27 -4.62
N ASN A 51 -13.33 -8.19 -3.84
CA ASN A 51 -14.64 -7.63 -3.53
C ASN A 51 -15.26 -7.03 -4.81
N PRO A 52 -16.58 -7.20 -5.04
CA PRO A 52 -17.25 -6.69 -6.23
C PRO A 52 -17.06 -5.17 -6.45
N GLU A 53 -17.00 -4.41 -5.37
CA GLU A 53 -16.78 -2.95 -5.39
C GLU A 53 -15.39 -2.56 -5.93
N MET A 54 -14.43 -3.49 -5.89
CA MET A 54 -13.05 -3.28 -6.33
C MET A 54 -12.79 -3.80 -7.76
N ALA A 55 -13.81 -4.35 -8.43
CA ALA A 55 -13.68 -4.93 -9.77
C ALA A 55 -13.11 -3.95 -10.79
N TYR A 56 -13.46 -2.65 -10.68
CA TYR A 56 -12.89 -1.61 -11.53
C TYR A 56 -11.36 -1.54 -11.38
N PHE A 57 -10.85 -1.48 -10.16
CA PHE A 57 -9.41 -1.42 -9.88
C PHE A 57 -8.70 -2.70 -10.28
N LYS A 58 -9.30 -3.87 -10.00
CA LYS A 58 -8.75 -5.18 -10.38
C LYS A 58 -8.50 -5.31 -11.89
N ASN A 59 -9.33 -4.69 -12.72
CA ASN A 59 -9.16 -4.70 -14.18
C ASN A 59 -8.13 -3.68 -14.70
N LEU A 60 -7.68 -2.73 -13.88
CA LEU A 60 -6.71 -1.70 -14.26
C LEU A 60 -5.26 -2.09 -13.96
N VAL A 61 -5.05 -3.09 -13.12
CA VAL A 61 -3.71 -3.53 -12.69
C VAL A 61 -3.49 -4.99 -13.08
N PRO A 62 -2.22 -5.40 -13.30
CA PRO A 62 -1.92 -6.81 -13.53
C PRO A 62 -2.22 -7.66 -12.29
N ASN A 63 -2.28 -8.97 -12.47
CA ASN A 63 -2.49 -9.92 -11.36
C ASN A 63 -1.44 -9.74 -10.27
N ASP A 64 -0.16 -9.59 -10.66
CA ASP A 64 0.96 -9.30 -9.76
C ASP A 64 0.95 -7.81 -9.40
N SER A 65 0.10 -7.46 -8.44
CA SER A 65 -0.09 -6.09 -7.95
C SER A 65 0.24 -5.97 -6.47
N ILE A 66 0.66 -4.77 -6.07
CA ILE A 66 0.89 -4.42 -4.68
C ILE A 66 -0.01 -3.23 -4.34
N ALA A 67 -0.68 -3.32 -3.19
CA ALA A 67 -1.37 -2.19 -2.59
C ALA A 67 -0.57 -1.65 -1.42
N ILE A 68 -0.25 -0.36 -1.46
CA ILE A 68 0.18 0.39 -0.28
C ILE A 68 -1.09 0.84 0.44
N LEU A 69 -1.37 0.25 1.59
CA LEU A 69 -2.51 0.63 2.44
C LEU A 69 -2.07 1.62 3.50
N SER A 70 -2.95 2.53 3.88
CA SER A 70 -2.78 3.37 5.06
C SER A 70 -4.10 3.85 5.62
N THR A 71 -4.19 4.08 6.93
CA THR A 71 -5.31 4.82 7.54
C THR A 71 -5.16 6.34 7.40
N ASN A 72 -4.02 6.79 6.86
CA ASN A 72 -3.71 8.19 6.63
C ASN A 72 -3.89 8.59 5.14
N PRO A 73 -4.94 9.34 4.79
CA PRO A 73 -5.21 9.72 3.40
C PRO A 73 -4.14 10.66 2.83
N VAL A 74 -3.49 11.48 3.67
CA VAL A 74 -2.45 12.41 3.24
C VAL A 74 -1.24 11.64 2.69
N PHE A 75 -0.90 10.50 3.29
CA PHE A 75 0.19 9.67 2.82
C PHE A 75 -0.10 9.05 1.45
N ILE A 76 -1.31 8.53 1.24
CA ILE A 76 -1.72 7.96 -0.06
C ILE A 76 -1.79 9.05 -1.14
N ASN A 77 -2.30 10.23 -0.82
CA ASN A 77 -2.30 11.37 -1.74
C ASN A 77 -0.89 11.82 -2.11
N TRP A 78 0.02 11.84 -1.14
CA TRP A 78 1.44 12.13 -1.39
C TRP A 78 2.06 11.10 -2.34
N LEU A 79 1.80 9.79 -2.13
CA LEU A 79 2.24 8.74 -3.05
C LEU A 79 1.69 8.98 -4.46
N LYS A 80 0.39 9.26 -4.61
CA LYS A 80 -0.21 9.55 -5.92
C LYS A 80 0.50 10.68 -6.67
N LEU A 81 0.84 11.77 -5.97
CA LEU A 81 1.56 12.89 -6.55
C LEU A 81 3.03 12.56 -6.86
N ARG A 82 3.67 11.72 -6.04
CA ARG A 82 5.10 11.39 -6.16
C ARG A 82 5.40 10.40 -7.30
N ILE A 83 4.57 9.38 -7.47
CA ILE A 83 4.81 8.29 -8.45
C ILE A 83 3.78 8.25 -9.58
N GLY A 84 2.66 8.99 -9.50
CA GLY A 84 1.76 9.25 -10.62
C GLY A 84 0.92 8.07 -11.08
N TYR A 85 1.54 7.01 -11.60
CA TYR A 85 0.93 5.86 -12.28
C TYR A 85 0.34 4.80 -11.32
N VAL A 86 -0.23 5.25 -10.20
CA VAL A 86 -0.95 4.39 -9.25
C VAL A 86 -2.44 4.67 -9.27
N CYS A 87 -3.25 3.62 -9.12
CA CYS A 87 -4.68 3.76 -8.80
C CYS A 87 -4.83 4.08 -7.31
N THR A 88 -5.75 4.96 -6.95
CA THR A 88 -6.04 5.28 -5.54
C THR A 88 -7.51 5.20 -5.23
N GLY A 89 -7.83 4.80 -4.02
CA GLY A 89 -9.20 4.73 -3.52
C GLY A 89 -9.21 4.49 -2.02
N SER A 90 -10.40 4.18 -1.50
CA SER A 90 -10.60 3.84 -0.10
C SER A 90 -11.70 2.81 0.06
N PHE A 91 -11.66 2.07 1.16
CA PHE A 91 -12.71 1.16 1.58
C PHE A 91 -12.76 1.07 3.10
N GLU A 92 -13.88 0.59 3.62
CA GLU A 92 -14.01 0.30 5.04
C GLU A 92 -13.90 -1.20 5.28
N ASP A 93 -13.09 -1.58 6.27
CA ASP A 93 -12.93 -2.98 6.66
C ASP A 93 -12.52 -3.06 8.14
N ASN A 94 -12.46 -4.27 8.69
CA ASN A 94 -11.88 -4.57 9.99
C ASN A 94 -10.66 -5.48 9.81
N LEU A 95 -9.72 -5.06 8.95
CA LEU A 95 -8.48 -5.78 8.71
C LEU A 95 -7.62 -5.82 9.99
N THR A 96 -7.12 -6.99 10.33
CA THR A 96 -6.09 -7.16 11.36
C THR A 96 -4.72 -7.08 10.69
N LEU A 97 -4.20 -5.87 10.52
CA LEU A 97 -2.87 -5.63 9.94
C LEU A 97 -1.82 -5.59 11.06
N THR A 98 -0.74 -6.33 10.89
CA THR A 98 0.41 -6.38 11.83
C THR A 98 1.65 -5.76 11.18
N GLU A 99 2.66 -5.43 11.98
CA GLU A 99 3.94 -4.92 11.46
C GLU A 99 4.62 -5.91 10.48
N GLU A 100 4.37 -7.22 10.62
CA GLU A 100 4.81 -8.26 9.69
C GLU A 100 4.27 -8.08 8.26
N SER A 101 3.16 -7.36 8.08
CA SER A 101 2.64 -7.01 6.74
C SER A 101 3.40 -5.87 6.05
N LEU A 102 4.54 -5.46 6.61
CA LEU A 102 5.56 -4.63 5.96
C LEU A 102 6.71 -5.46 5.38
N ASP A 103 6.85 -6.72 5.79
CA ASP A 103 7.91 -7.61 5.28
C ASP A 103 7.50 -8.12 3.90
N ILE A 104 7.85 -7.37 2.86
CA ILE A 104 7.99 -7.95 1.53
C ILE A 104 9.21 -8.86 1.59
N THR A 105 9.03 -10.09 2.06
CA THR A 105 9.96 -11.15 1.72
C THR A 105 9.84 -11.31 0.21
N ILE A 106 10.78 -10.71 -0.52
CA ILE A 106 11.00 -11.00 -1.93
C ILE A 106 11.06 -12.53 -2.00
N GLY A 107 10.11 -13.13 -2.73
CA GLY A 107 10.16 -14.55 -2.99
C GLY A 107 11.50 -14.87 -3.65
N THR A 108 12.32 -15.62 -2.90
CA THR A 108 13.64 -16.21 -3.21
C THR A 108 14.83 -15.27 -3.35
#